data_AF-A0AAN7BEG0-F1
#
_entry.id   AF-A0AAN7BEG0-F1
#
_cell.length_a   1.000
_cell.length_b   1.000
_cell.length_c   1.000
_cell.angle_alpha   90.00
_cell.angle_beta   90.00
_cell.angle_gamma   90.00
#
_symmetry.space_group_name_H-M   'P 1'
#
loop_
_entity.id
_entity.type
_entity.pdbx_description
1 polymer ?
#
loop_
_entity_poly.entity_id
_entity_poly.type
_entity_poly.pdbx_seq_one_letter_code
_entity_poly.pdbx_strand_id
1 'polypeptide(L)'
;MKPLTTILFCLPLATATDYFFSFTSGNAITNSQRLRFNNSIPISSPGASAAPHNPADHFSRIYVNGSAPLTQATLYVVPTNPHPPPVPGYYALSGQEKVPDAWRLIQSYRPQDFAPGEFRFDDWTLKDAGGNRTLLRYGTDDLGEWRWIAVREVSNLGVERWVPWWVKPTEGNLGNLTNWEYVVVELELVVAKGPVNSLAPGGILE
;
A
#
# COMPACT_ATOMS: atom_id res chain seq x y z
N MET A 1 -5.08 -0.56 59.72
CA MET A 1 -4.33 -0.41 58.46
C MET A 1 -5.30 -0.67 57.32
N LYS A 2 -5.59 0.34 56.48
CA LYS A 2 -6.46 0.18 55.30
C LYS A 2 -5.59 -0.23 54.11
N PRO A 3 -5.98 -1.22 53.29
CA PRO A 3 -5.21 -1.58 52.10
C PRO A 3 -5.32 -0.45 51.06
N LEU A 4 -4.19 -0.04 50.50
CA LEU A 4 -4.16 0.79 49.30
C LEU A 4 -4.67 -0.05 48.13
N THR A 5 -5.82 0.34 47.57
CA THR A 5 -6.27 -0.17 46.28
C THR A 5 -5.45 0.53 45.20
N THR A 6 -4.46 -0.18 44.66
CA THR A 6 -3.80 0.21 43.41
C THR A 6 -4.82 0.13 42.28
N ILE A 7 -5.28 1.28 41.81
CA ILE A 7 -6.06 1.38 40.58
C ILE A 7 -5.07 1.19 39.44
N LEU A 8 -5.05 -0.01 38.84
CA LEU A 8 -4.43 -0.22 37.54
C LEU A 8 -5.26 0.58 36.52
N PHE A 9 -4.69 1.66 35.99
CA PHE A 9 -5.20 2.26 34.76
C PHE A 9 -4.93 1.27 33.62
N CYS A 10 -5.92 0.47 33.27
CA CYS A 10 -5.95 -0.19 31.97
C CYS A 10 -6.32 0.91 30.96
N LEU A 11 -5.31 1.57 30.41
CA LEU A 11 -5.50 2.42 29.23
C LEU A 11 -6.08 1.51 28.14
N PRO A 12 -7.22 1.87 27.52
CA PRO A 12 -7.70 1.10 26.38
C PRO A 12 -6.61 1.13 25.32
N LEU A 13 -6.12 -0.05 24.92
CA LEU A 13 -5.36 -0.19 23.68
C LEU A 13 -6.25 0.39 22.59
N ALA A 14 -5.84 1.50 21.96
CA ALA A 14 -6.54 2.01 20.80
C ALA A 14 -6.74 0.84 19.84
N THR A 15 -7.98 0.56 19.46
CA THR A 15 -8.28 -0.45 18.45
C THR A 15 -7.56 -0.03 17.18
N ALA A 16 -6.46 -0.72 16.85
CA ALA A 16 -5.71 -0.50 15.63
C ALA A 16 -6.68 -0.58 14.45
N THR A 17 -6.89 0.54 13.76
CA THR A 17 -7.74 0.56 12.56
C THR A 17 -6.94 -0.07 11.43
N ASP A 18 -7.54 -1.08 10.81
CA ASP A 18 -6.93 -1.77 9.68
C ASP A 18 -7.33 -1.09 8.38
N TYR A 19 -6.38 -1.01 7.46
CA TYR A 19 -6.62 -0.45 6.14
C TYR A 19 -6.24 -1.45 5.04
N PHE A 20 -6.80 -1.22 3.86
CA PHE A 20 -6.38 -1.82 2.61
C PHE A 20 -6.13 -0.73 1.58
N PHE A 21 -5.26 -0.99 0.61
CA PHE A 21 -5.12 -0.09 -0.53
C PHE A 21 -6.29 -0.22 -1.50
N SER A 22 -6.73 0.92 -2.02
CA SER A 22 -7.62 1.01 -3.16
C SER A 22 -7.13 2.09 -4.13
N PHE A 23 -7.20 1.79 -5.42
CA PHE A 23 -7.29 2.82 -6.43
C PHE A 23 -8.68 3.44 -6.39
N THR A 24 -8.79 4.75 -6.63
CA THR A 24 -10.06 5.49 -6.59
C THR A 24 -10.37 6.31 -7.84
N SER A 25 -9.56 6.14 -8.88
CA SER A 25 -9.74 6.75 -10.19
C SER A 25 -9.00 5.92 -11.26
N GLY A 26 -9.02 6.40 -12.52
CA GLY A 26 -8.39 5.74 -13.66
C GLY A 26 -9.41 5.08 -14.59
N ASN A 27 -9.15 3.83 -14.99
CA ASN A 27 -9.95 3.10 -15.98
C ASN A 27 -10.92 2.08 -15.34
N ALA A 28 -11.58 1.27 -16.16
CA ALA A 28 -12.52 0.24 -15.70
C ALA A 28 -11.89 -0.86 -14.81
N ILE A 29 -10.57 -1.05 -14.88
CA ILE A 29 -9.82 -2.03 -14.08
C ILE A 29 -9.24 -1.41 -12.82
N THR A 30 -8.94 -0.11 -12.79
CA THR A 30 -8.35 0.52 -11.59
C THR A 30 -9.39 1.24 -10.74
N ASN A 31 -10.45 1.81 -11.32
CA ASN A 31 -11.36 2.65 -10.57
C ASN A 31 -12.08 1.86 -9.47
N SER A 32 -11.97 2.36 -8.23
CA SER A 32 -12.55 1.75 -7.01
C SER A 32 -12.10 0.30 -6.76
N GLN A 33 -10.94 -0.10 -7.28
CA GLN A 33 -10.41 -1.44 -7.07
C GLN A 33 -9.43 -1.50 -5.91
N ARG A 34 -9.64 -2.49 -5.04
CA ARG A 34 -8.69 -2.85 -3.99
C ARG A 34 -7.50 -3.59 -4.57
N LEU A 35 -6.32 -3.31 -4.02
CA LEU A 35 -5.09 -3.89 -4.52
C LEU A 35 -4.82 -5.23 -3.87
N ARG A 36 -4.56 -6.22 -4.71
CA ARG A 36 -4.34 -7.60 -4.33
C ARG A 36 -3.04 -8.12 -4.92
N PHE A 37 -2.47 -9.11 -4.28
CA PHE A 37 -1.41 -9.92 -4.85
C PHE A 37 -1.29 -11.23 -4.09
N ASN A 38 -0.65 -12.20 -4.72
CA ASN A 38 -0.25 -13.45 -4.09
C ASN A 38 1.19 -13.30 -3.57
N ASN A 39 1.38 -13.46 -2.26
CA ASN A 39 2.69 -13.33 -1.64
C ASN A 39 3.41 -14.68 -1.57
N SER A 40 4.62 -14.74 -2.10
CA SER A 40 5.66 -15.71 -1.70
C SER A 40 7.08 -15.15 -1.88
N ILE A 41 7.24 -13.86 -2.21
CA ILE A 41 8.52 -13.29 -2.67
C ILE A 41 8.80 -11.96 -1.95
N PRO A 42 10.05 -11.71 -1.48
CA PRO A 42 10.45 -10.54 -0.68
C PRO A 42 10.09 -9.17 -1.23
N ILE A 43 9.96 -9.02 -2.54
CA ILE A 43 9.72 -7.74 -3.21
C ILE A 43 8.61 -8.02 -4.22
N SER A 44 7.38 -7.66 -3.86
CA SER A 44 6.22 -7.84 -4.73
C SER A 44 5.31 -6.63 -4.67
N SER A 45 4.71 -6.30 -5.81
CA SER A 45 3.78 -5.18 -5.89
C SER A 45 2.33 -5.66 -5.78
N PRO A 46 1.51 -5.02 -4.93
CA PRO A 46 0.07 -5.18 -5.00
C PRO A 46 -0.44 -4.52 -6.30
N GLY A 47 -1.60 -4.93 -6.78
CA GLY A 47 -2.22 -4.25 -7.92
C GLY A 47 -3.66 -4.66 -8.19
N ALA A 48 -4.23 -4.10 -9.24
CA ALA A 48 -5.57 -4.43 -9.70
C ALA A 48 -5.50 -5.29 -10.98
N SER A 49 -6.43 -6.21 -11.16
CA SER A 49 -6.55 -7.02 -12.37
C SER A 49 -8.02 -7.13 -12.76
N ALA A 50 -8.29 -7.35 -14.04
CA ALA A 50 -9.64 -7.62 -14.50
C ALA A 50 -10.19 -8.92 -13.87
N ALA A 51 -11.51 -9.01 -13.76
CA ALA A 51 -12.17 -10.26 -13.38
C ALA A 51 -12.06 -11.29 -14.53
N PRO A 52 -12.04 -12.61 -14.23
CA PRO A 52 -12.07 -13.21 -12.90
C PRO A 52 -10.72 -13.08 -12.19
N HIS A 53 -10.77 -12.91 -10.88
CA HIS A 53 -9.57 -12.72 -10.07
C HIS A 53 -8.93 -14.05 -9.68
N ASN A 54 -7.62 -14.05 -9.52
CA ASN A 54 -6.91 -15.22 -9.02
C ASN A 54 -7.37 -15.50 -7.58
N PRO A 55 -7.91 -16.69 -7.26
CA PRO A 55 -8.36 -17.01 -5.91
C PRO A 55 -7.23 -17.02 -4.87
N ALA A 56 -5.97 -17.08 -5.31
CA ALA A 56 -4.79 -16.97 -4.46
C ALA A 56 -4.28 -15.52 -4.27
N ASP A 57 -4.87 -14.53 -4.91
CA ASP A 57 -4.55 -13.13 -4.65
C ASP A 57 -5.30 -12.64 -3.40
N HIS A 58 -4.57 -12.00 -2.49
CA HIS A 58 -5.14 -11.49 -1.24
C HIS A 58 -4.88 -10.00 -1.08
N PHE A 59 -5.70 -9.35 -0.27
CA PHE A 59 -5.46 -7.99 0.18
C PHE A 59 -4.48 -8.00 1.35
N SER A 60 -3.56 -7.04 1.41
CA SER A 60 -2.63 -6.93 2.54
C SER A 60 -3.19 -5.98 3.59
N ARG A 61 -3.25 -6.42 4.85
CA ARG A 61 -3.71 -5.60 5.98
C ARG A 61 -2.63 -4.57 6.30
N ILE A 62 -3.02 -3.30 6.32
CA ILE A 62 -2.14 -2.17 6.61
C ILE A 62 -2.46 -1.64 7.99
N TYR A 63 -1.40 -1.50 8.79
CA TYR A 63 -1.40 -0.77 10.05
C TYR A 63 -0.56 0.50 9.88
N VAL A 64 -1.05 1.60 10.46
CA VAL A 64 -0.40 2.91 10.48
C VAL A 64 -0.16 3.36 11.90
N ASN A 65 0.95 4.06 12.12
CA ASN A 65 1.34 4.64 13.41
C ASN A 65 0.52 5.89 13.82
N GLY A 66 -0.72 6.04 13.32
CA GLY A 66 -1.65 7.10 13.70
C GLY A 66 -2.81 7.24 12.70
N SER A 67 -3.49 8.39 12.74
CA SER A 67 -4.62 8.73 11.87
C SER A 67 -4.35 10.00 11.07
N ALA A 68 -4.85 10.07 9.83
CA ALA A 68 -4.71 11.26 8.99
C ALA A 68 -5.24 12.55 9.65
N PRO A 69 -4.67 13.73 9.36
CA PRO A 69 -3.49 13.94 8.52
C PRO A 69 -2.17 13.56 9.24
N LEU A 70 -1.24 12.94 8.52
CA LEU A 70 0.10 12.61 9.02
C LEU A 70 1.11 12.86 7.92
N THR A 71 2.26 13.45 8.24
CA THR A 71 3.31 13.77 7.26
C THR A 71 4.51 12.82 7.33
N GLN A 72 4.56 11.93 8.33
CA GLN A 72 5.64 10.96 8.54
C GLN A 72 5.09 9.67 9.15
N ALA A 73 4.47 8.86 8.31
CA ALA A 73 3.91 7.59 8.69
C ALA A 73 4.73 6.42 8.17
N THR A 74 4.62 5.30 8.88
CA THR A 74 5.13 4.00 8.43
C THR A 74 3.95 3.09 8.18
N LEU A 75 3.92 2.47 7.00
CA LEU A 75 2.88 1.52 6.60
C LEU A 75 3.35 0.10 6.91
N TYR A 76 2.91 -0.43 8.05
CA TYR A 76 3.18 -1.82 8.43
C TYR A 76 2.19 -2.75 7.77
N VAL A 77 2.65 -3.91 7.32
CA VAL A 77 1.83 -4.87 6.59
C VAL A 77 1.82 -6.22 7.28
N VAL A 78 0.61 -6.77 7.42
CA VAL A 78 0.40 -8.15 7.80
C VAL A 78 -0.28 -8.87 6.62
N PRO A 79 0.39 -9.81 5.95
CA PRO A 79 -0.23 -10.62 4.89
C PRO A 79 -1.47 -11.35 5.41
N THR A 80 -2.56 -11.37 4.65
CA THR A 80 -3.83 -12.00 5.07
C THR A 80 -3.94 -13.48 4.68
N ASN A 81 -3.09 -13.96 3.77
CA ASN A 81 -2.88 -15.39 3.51
C ASN A 81 -1.50 -15.83 4.03
N PRO A 82 -1.45 -16.72 5.04
CA PRO A 82 -0.18 -17.19 5.57
C PRO A 82 0.37 -18.36 4.73
N HIS A 83 1.60 -18.20 4.24
CA HIS A 83 2.58 -19.29 4.35
C HIS A 83 3.24 -19.16 5.75
N PRO A 84 3.42 -20.23 6.55
CA PRO A 84 3.84 -20.07 7.95
C PRO A 84 5.30 -19.64 8.11
N PRO A 85 5.63 -18.77 9.10
CA PRO A 85 4.77 -17.80 9.79
C PRO A 85 4.65 -16.47 9.00
N PRO A 86 3.55 -15.70 9.15
CA PRO A 86 3.41 -14.38 8.52
C PRO A 86 4.53 -13.47 9.02
N VAL A 87 5.41 -13.06 8.12
CA VAL A 87 6.47 -12.10 8.43
C VAL A 87 5.86 -10.71 8.27
N PRO A 88 5.71 -9.93 9.36
CA PRO A 88 5.32 -8.54 9.25
C PRO A 88 6.30 -7.82 8.33
N GLY A 89 5.76 -6.95 7.48
CA GLY A 89 6.57 -6.17 6.56
C GLY A 89 6.13 -4.74 6.52
N TYR A 90 6.52 -4.10 5.43
CA TYR A 90 6.34 -2.70 5.17
C TYR A 90 5.87 -2.53 3.74
N TYR A 91 5.02 -1.55 3.51
CA TYR A 91 4.93 -0.96 2.19
C TYR A 91 6.07 0.04 2.01
N ALA A 92 6.75 -0.09 0.88
CA ALA A 92 7.87 0.74 0.49
C ALA A 92 7.72 1.19 -0.97
N LEU A 93 8.48 2.21 -1.34
CA LEU A 93 8.74 2.62 -2.71
C LEU A 93 10.10 2.07 -3.13
N SER A 94 10.13 1.28 -4.21
CA SER A 94 11.36 0.73 -4.80
C SER A 94 11.92 1.62 -5.89
N GLY A 95 13.23 1.80 -5.88
CA GLY A 95 14.02 2.34 -7.00
C GLY A 95 14.91 1.29 -7.67
N GLN A 96 14.55 0.02 -7.59
CA GLN A 96 15.33 -1.06 -8.21
C GLN A 96 15.29 -1.03 -9.73
N GLU A 97 14.22 -0.49 -10.30
CA GLU A 97 13.98 -0.39 -11.74
C GLU A 97 14.81 0.74 -12.39
N LYS A 98 15.51 1.54 -11.58
CA LYS A 98 16.40 2.63 -12.02
C LYS A 98 15.76 3.63 -12.98
N VAL A 99 14.45 3.83 -12.86
CA VAL A 99 13.74 4.88 -13.59
C VAL A 99 13.87 6.18 -12.79
N PRO A 100 14.44 7.26 -13.35
CA PRO A 100 14.54 8.54 -12.66
C PRO A 100 13.16 9.02 -12.20
N ASP A 101 13.10 9.60 -11.01
CA ASP A 101 11.89 10.20 -10.45
C ASP A 101 10.63 9.31 -10.50
N ALA A 102 10.81 8.00 -10.41
CA ALA A 102 9.73 7.03 -10.43
C ALA A 102 10.05 5.87 -9.48
N TRP A 103 9.12 5.58 -8.58
CA TRP A 103 9.27 4.49 -7.64
C TRP A 103 8.05 3.60 -7.60
N ARG A 104 8.27 2.29 -7.64
CA ARG A 104 7.21 1.29 -7.61
C ARG A 104 6.77 1.01 -6.18
N LEU A 105 5.47 0.94 -5.92
CA LEU A 105 4.97 0.47 -4.63
C LEU A 105 5.22 -1.05 -4.51
N ILE A 106 5.88 -1.45 -3.43
CA ILE A 106 6.19 -2.84 -3.13
C ILE A 106 5.91 -3.15 -1.66
N GLN A 107 5.65 -4.42 -1.37
CA GLN A 107 5.73 -4.96 -0.03
C GLN A 107 7.08 -5.63 0.19
N SER A 108 7.73 -5.35 1.32
CA SER A 108 8.99 -6.00 1.75
C SER A 108 9.01 -6.24 3.26
N TYR A 109 9.63 -7.33 3.70
CA TYR A 109 9.77 -7.63 5.13
C TYR A 109 10.99 -6.98 5.79
N ARG A 110 11.98 -6.54 5.00
CA ARG A 110 13.21 -5.89 5.46
C ARG A 110 13.69 -4.81 4.47
N PRO A 111 12.89 -3.77 4.18
CA PRO A 111 13.32 -2.69 3.30
C PRO A 111 14.60 -1.98 3.78
N GLN A 112 14.89 -2.03 5.09
CA GLN A 112 16.10 -1.48 5.69
C GLN A 112 17.39 -2.25 5.38
N ASP A 113 17.30 -3.51 4.93
CA ASP A 113 18.49 -4.33 4.62
C ASP A 113 19.08 -4.00 3.23
N PHE A 114 18.36 -3.21 2.43
CA PHE A 114 18.78 -2.82 1.09
C PHE A 114 19.70 -1.59 1.11
N ALA A 115 20.36 -1.32 -0.01
CA ALA A 115 21.26 -0.18 -0.09
C ALA A 115 20.49 1.14 0.15
N PRO A 116 21.11 2.15 0.80
CA PRO A 116 20.46 3.44 1.02
C PRO A 116 19.88 4.02 -0.28
N GLY A 117 18.62 4.45 -0.22
CA GLY A 117 17.90 5.02 -1.37
C GLY A 117 17.30 4.00 -2.34
N GLU A 118 17.56 2.70 -2.17
CA GLU A 118 16.95 1.64 -2.99
C GLU A 118 15.48 1.40 -2.61
N PHE A 119 15.17 1.51 -1.32
CA PHE A 119 13.82 1.43 -0.78
C PHE A 119 13.54 2.57 0.20
N ARG A 120 12.28 2.99 0.24
CA ARG A 120 11.78 4.18 0.93
C ARG A 120 10.46 3.84 1.62
N PHE A 121 10.37 3.94 2.95
CA PHE A 121 9.24 3.32 3.68
C PHE A 121 8.74 4.05 4.94
N ASP A 122 9.35 5.17 5.32
CA ASP A 122 9.11 5.88 6.59
C ASP A 122 8.55 7.31 6.43
N ASP A 123 8.51 7.83 5.20
CA ASP A 123 8.08 9.20 4.90
C ASP A 123 6.69 9.25 4.24
N TRP A 124 5.81 8.31 4.60
CA TRP A 124 4.45 8.32 4.05
C TRP A 124 3.65 9.50 4.58
N THR A 125 2.93 10.17 3.69
CA THR A 125 1.99 11.23 4.05
C THR A 125 0.55 10.75 3.84
N LEU A 126 -0.26 10.83 4.90
CA LEU A 126 -1.69 10.59 4.86
C LEU A 126 -2.43 11.93 4.81
N LYS A 127 -3.17 12.14 3.72
CA LYS A 127 -3.94 13.37 3.50
C LYS A 127 -5.43 13.07 3.66
N ASP A 128 -6.11 13.85 4.49
CA ASP A 128 -7.57 13.83 4.55
C ASP A 128 -8.13 14.42 3.24
N ALA A 129 -9.01 13.65 2.58
CA ALA A 129 -9.70 14.06 1.36
C ALA A 129 -11.21 14.28 1.59
N GLY A 130 -11.65 14.29 2.85
CA GLY A 130 -13.06 14.42 3.22
C GLY A 130 -13.85 13.12 3.00
N GLY A 131 -15.03 13.03 3.60
CA GLY A 131 -15.92 11.87 3.45
C GLY A 131 -15.32 10.55 3.97
N ASN A 132 -14.49 10.61 5.01
CA ASN A 132 -13.73 9.49 5.59
C ASN A 132 -12.70 8.86 4.63
N ARG A 133 -12.24 9.61 3.63
CA ARG A 133 -11.24 9.15 2.66
C ARG A 133 -9.85 9.61 3.06
N THR A 134 -8.90 8.69 3.01
CA THR A 134 -7.50 8.96 3.35
C THR A 134 -6.60 8.68 2.16
N LEU A 135 -6.12 9.73 1.48
CA LEU A 135 -5.21 9.61 0.34
C LEU A 135 -3.77 9.43 0.80
N LEU A 136 -3.06 8.55 0.12
CA LEU A 136 -1.65 8.29 0.36
C LEU A 136 -0.77 9.16 -0.54
N ARG A 137 0.30 9.71 0.03
CA ARG A 137 1.38 10.44 -0.63
C ARG A 137 2.71 9.98 -0.03
N TYR A 138 3.83 10.34 -0.66
CA TYR A 138 5.16 10.05 -0.12
C TYR A 138 6.03 11.30 -0.12
N GLY A 139 6.64 11.58 1.02
CA GLY A 139 7.46 12.76 1.29
C GLY A 139 6.69 14.07 1.17
N THR A 140 7.46 15.16 1.14
CA THR A 140 6.97 16.51 0.91
C THR A 140 6.88 16.78 -0.59
N ASP A 141 5.67 17.04 -1.10
CA ASP A 141 5.41 17.46 -2.48
C ASP A 141 4.74 18.84 -2.50
N ASP A 142 5.48 19.86 -2.04
CA ASP A 142 4.95 21.22 -1.88
C ASP A 142 4.52 21.86 -3.21
N LEU A 143 5.09 21.40 -4.33
CA LEU A 143 4.81 21.89 -5.67
C LEU A 143 3.76 21.06 -6.42
N GLY A 144 3.29 19.94 -5.86
CA GLY A 144 2.29 19.07 -6.50
C GLY A 144 2.81 18.40 -7.78
N GLU A 145 4.10 18.14 -7.87
CA GLU A 145 4.75 17.59 -9.07
C GLU A 145 4.68 16.06 -9.12
N TRP A 146 4.44 15.43 -7.97
CA TRP A 146 4.37 13.98 -7.85
C TRP A 146 2.93 13.48 -7.94
N ARG A 147 2.76 12.30 -8.53
CA ARG A 147 1.44 11.66 -8.65
C ARG A 147 1.54 10.15 -8.63
N TRP A 148 0.42 9.52 -8.30
CA TRP A 148 0.24 8.10 -8.52
C TRP A 148 -0.17 7.83 -9.96
N ILE A 149 0.48 6.83 -10.55
CA ILE A 149 0.02 6.18 -11.77
C ILE A 149 -0.16 4.69 -11.50
N ALA A 150 -1.06 4.06 -12.24
CA ALA A 150 -1.14 2.61 -12.32
C ALA A 150 -0.57 2.19 -13.67
N VAL A 151 0.51 1.43 -13.66
CA VAL A 151 1.19 0.91 -14.87
C VAL A 151 0.70 -0.51 -15.13
N ARG A 152 0.33 -0.81 -16.37
CA ARG A 152 -0.03 -2.16 -16.79
C ARG A 152 1.25 -2.99 -16.95
N GLU A 153 1.34 -4.04 -16.15
CA GLU A 153 2.44 -5.00 -16.18
C GLU A 153 1.90 -6.39 -16.53
N VAL A 154 2.64 -7.12 -17.37
CA VAL A 154 2.32 -8.51 -17.74
C VAL A 154 3.46 -9.39 -17.26
N SER A 155 3.14 -10.33 -16.37
CA SER A 155 4.13 -11.31 -15.89
C SER A 155 4.57 -12.27 -17.00
N ASN A 156 5.67 -12.99 -16.79
CA ASN A 156 6.15 -14.03 -17.72
C ASN A 156 5.12 -15.15 -17.99
N LEU A 157 4.11 -15.29 -17.11
CA LEU A 157 3.01 -16.23 -17.26
C LEU A 157 1.80 -15.63 -18.01
N GLY A 158 1.92 -14.40 -18.54
CA GLY A 158 0.85 -13.69 -19.23
C GLY A 158 -0.21 -13.07 -18.31
N VAL A 159 -0.02 -13.14 -16.98
CA VAL A 159 -0.96 -12.54 -16.02
C VAL A 159 -0.75 -11.03 -16.00
N GLU A 160 -1.80 -10.28 -16.32
CA GLU A 160 -1.83 -8.82 -16.32
C GLU A 160 -2.22 -8.25 -14.95
N ARG A 161 -1.53 -7.18 -14.54
CA ARG A 161 -1.85 -6.40 -13.34
C ARG A 161 -1.51 -4.93 -13.54
N TRP A 162 -2.34 -4.05 -12.97
CA TRP A 162 -2.12 -2.62 -12.87
C TRP A 162 -1.46 -2.30 -11.54
N VAL A 163 -0.18 -1.89 -11.59
CA VAL A 163 0.72 -1.74 -10.44
C VAL A 163 0.91 -0.26 -10.09
N PRO A 164 0.87 0.14 -8.81
CA PRO A 164 1.05 1.54 -8.41
C PRO A 164 2.50 2.00 -8.50
N TRP A 165 2.70 3.17 -9.07
CA TRP A 165 3.97 3.89 -9.14
C TRP A 165 3.80 5.34 -8.68
N TRP A 166 4.71 5.81 -7.84
CA TRP A 166 4.82 7.22 -7.43
C TRP A 166 5.83 7.91 -8.33
N VAL A 167 5.36 8.86 -9.14
CA VAL A 167 6.16 9.43 -10.23
C VAL A 167 6.11 10.95 -10.24
N LYS A 168 7.24 11.57 -10.55
CA LYS A 168 7.33 12.96 -10.99
C LYS A 168 7.77 12.93 -12.45
N PRO A 169 6.91 13.38 -13.38
CA PRO A 169 7.29 13.45 -14.80
C PRO A 169 8.48 14.41 -14.99
N THR A 170 9.59 13.91 -15.50
CA THR A 170 10.80 14.68 -15.81
C THR A 170 11.36 14.28 -17.17
N GLU A 171 12.28 15.07 -17.71
CA GLU A 171 12.99 14.69 -18.95
C GLU A 171 13.68 13.33 -18.82
N GLY A 172 14.15 12.99 -17.61
CA GLY A 172 14.84 11.73 -17.32
C GLY A 172 13.97 10.48 -17.40
N ASN A 173 12.65 10.60 -17.28
CA ASN A 173 11.72 9.45 -17.35
C ASN A 173 10.64 9.57 -18.43
N LEU A 174 10.64 10.65 -19.21
CA LEU A 174 9.65 10.87 -20.27
C LEU A 174 9.61 9.72 -21.29
N GLY A 175 10.77 9.14 -21.62
CA GLY A 175 10.85 7.97 -22.49
C GLY A 175 10.13 6.74 -21.91
N ASN A 176 10.31 6.47 -20.61
CA ASN A 176 9.58 5.41 -19.91
C ASN A 176 8.08 5.68 -19.89
N LEU A 177 7.68 6.88 -19.48
CA LEU A 177 6.28 7.27 -19.40
C LEU A 177 5.60 7.20 -20.79
N THR A 178 6.30 7.53 -21.87
CA THR A 178 5.73 7.43 -23.23
C THR A 178 5.51 5.98 -23.67
N ASN A 179 6.37 5.07 -23.23
CA ASN A 179 6.33 3.66 -23.63
C ASN A 179 5.45 2.79 -22.72
N TRP A 180 5.20 3.24 -21.50
CA TRP A 180 4.35 2.53 -20.55
C TRP A 180 2.88 2.73 -20.87
N GLU A 181 2.12 1.66 -20.80
CA GLU A 181 0.68 1.76 -20.71
C GLU A 181 0.32 2.05 -19.24
N TYR A 182 -0.12 3.27 -18.96
CA TYR A 182 -0.50 3.67 -17.61
C TYR A 182 -1.73 4.57 -17.58
N VAL A 183 -2.36 4.66 -16.41
CA VAL A 183 -3.41 5.65 -16.12
C VAL A 183 -3.06 6.41 -14.84
N VAL A 184 -3.42 7.70 -14.78
CA VAL A 184 -3.30 8.48 -13.53
C VAL A 184 -4.38 8.00 -12.56
N VAL A 185 -3.98 7.75 -11.32
CA VAL A 185 -4.85 7.23 -10.27
C VAL A 185 -4.66 8.00 -8.97
N GLU A 186 -5.55 7.76 -8.02
CA GLU A 186 -5.40 8.13 -6.62
C GLU A 186 -5.32 6.86 -5.78
N LEU A 187 -4.36 6.81 -4.85
CA LEU A 187 -4.18 5.70 -3.93
C LEU A 187 -4.76 6.07 -2.55
N GLU A 188 -5.71 5.28 -2.08
CA GLU A 188 -6.45 5.50 -0.84
C GLU A 188 -6.21 4.35 0.16
N LEU A 189 -6.16 4.69 1.45
CA LEU A 189 -6.30 3.74 2.56
C LEU A 189 -7.79 3.62 2.93
N VAL A 190 -8.36 2.46 2.62
CA VAL A 190 -9.77 2.13 2.92
C VAL A 190 -9.84 1.32 4.19
N VAL A 191 -10.63 1.79 5.17
CA VAL A 191 -10.85 1.09 6.44
C VAL A 191 -11.45 -0.31 6.21
N ALA A 192 -10.89 -1.33 6.87
CA ALA A 192 -11.47 -2.66 6.94
C ALA A 192 -12.75 -2.64 7.78
N LYS A 193 -13.86 -3.15 7.24
CA LYS A 193 -15.18 -3.10 7.89
C LYS A 193 -15.57 -4.40 8.62
N GLY A 194 -14.67 -5.37 8.70
CA GLY A 194 -14.93 -6.72 9.21
C GLY A 194 -13.65 -7.48 9.53
N PRO A 195 -13.77 -8.71 10.09
CA PRO A 195 -12.61 -9.51 10.48
C PRO A 195 -11.74 -9.83 9.26
N VAL A 196 -10.44 -9.59 9.38
CA VAL A 196 -9.45 -9.86 8.33
C VAL A 196 -8.66 -11.10 8.71
N ASN A 197 -8.89 -12.20 8.00
CA ASN A 197 -8.16 -13.46 8.18
C ASN A 197 -8.09 -14.24 6.86
N SER A 198 -7.43 -15.41 6.85
CA SER A 198 -7.28 -16.25 5.66
C SER A 198 -8.61 -16.72 5.04
N LEU A 199 -9.68 -16.75 5.83
CA LEU A 199 -11.04 -17.09 5.39
C LEU A 199 -11.90 -15.84 5.06
N ALA A 200 -11.38 -14.64 5.31
CA ALA A 200 -12.02 -13.35 5.04
C ALA A 200 -10.98 -12.28 4.66
N PRO A 201 -10.23 -12.47 3.56
CA PRO A 201 -9.02 -11.68 3.26
C PRO A 201 -9.32 -10.19 3.00
N GLY A 202 -10.56 -9.85 2.65
CA GLY A 202 -11.00 -8.46 2.38
C GLY A 202 -11.67 -7.74 3.55
N GLY A 203 -11.83 -8.35 4.72
CA GLY A 203 -12.56 -7.73 5.83
C GLY A 203 -14.03 -7.42 5.49
N ILE A 204 -14.61 -8.19 4.57
CA ILE A 204 -16.02 -8.18 4.19
C ILE A 204 -16.41 -9.66 4.10
N LEU A 205 -17.55 -10.04 4.69
CA LEU A 205 -18.24 -11.27 4.31
C LEU A 205 -18.73 -11.04 2.89
N GLU A 206 -18.04 -11.58 1.89
CA GLU A 206 -18.60 -11.70 0.53
C GLU A 206 -19.80 -12.67 0.55
#